data_AF-A0A3M1G9K6-F1
#
_entry.id   AF-A0A3M1G9K6-F1
#
_cell.length_a   1.000
_cell.length_b   1.000
_cell.length_c   1.000
_cell.angle_alpha   90.00
_cell.angle_beta   90.00
_cell.angle_gamma   90.00
#
_symmetry.space_group_name_H-M   'P 1'
#
loop_
_entity.id
_entity.type
_entity.pdbx_description
1 polymer ?
#
loop_
_entity_poly.entity_id
_entity_poly.type
_entity_poly.pdbx_seq_one_letter_code
_entity_poly.pdbx_strand_id
1 'polypeptide(L)' 'MLSKIPVDLTKLPEEAIDREVLRVAIIAELDAVNLYEQLAQMTSNPLLKKVFYDIAREEKTHVGEFQALLLELDK' A
#
# COMPACT_ATOMS: atom_id res chain seq x y z
N MET A 1 7.81 4.55 4.19
CA MET A 1 6.86 5.66 4.37
C MET A 1 6.96 6.58 3.17
N LEU A 2 5.98 6.45 2.28
CA LEU A 2 5.91 7.07 0.98
C LEU A 2 5.69 8.57 1.15
N SER A 3 6.79 9.32 1.27
CA SER A 3 6.73 10.78 1.39
C SER A 3 6.53 11.48 0.05
N LYS A 4 6.86 10.79 -1.06
CA LYS A 4 6.75 11.25 -2.44
C LYS A 4 6.47 10.06 -3.35
N ILE A 5 5.73 10.30 -4.43
CA ILE A 5 5.54 9.32 -5.50
C ILE A 5 6.91 9.07 -6.15
N PRO A 6 7.36 7.80 -6.28
CA PRO A 6 8.71 7.48 -6.77
C PRO A 6 8.86 7.64 -8.29
N VAL A 7 7.76 7.94 -9.00
CA VAL A 7 7.69 8.08 -10.46
C VAL A 7 7.01 9.41 -10.80
N ASP A 8 7.52 10.11 -11.82
CA ASP A 8 6.88 11.30 -12.37
C ASP A 8 5.78 10.88 -13.35
N LEU A 9 4.55 10.78 -12.84
CA LEU A 9 3.39 10.32 -13.61
C LEU A 9 3.08 11.19 -14.84
N THR A 10 3.53 12.45 -14.85
CA THR A 10 3.27 13.38 -15.96
C THR A 10 4.10 13.09 -17.20
N LYS A 11 5.16 12.28 -17.06
CA LYS A 11 6.08 11.91 -18.14
C LYS A 11 5.82 10.53 -18.71
N LEU A 12 4.81 9.84 -18.20
CA LEU A 12 4.43 8.51 -18.68
C LEU A 12 3.56 8.63 -19.93
N PRO A 13 3.66 7.66 -20.85
CA PRO A 13 2.71 7.56 -21.94
C PRO A 13 1.32 7.24 -21.37
N GLU A 14 0.27 7.73 -22.03
CA GLU A 14 -1.11 7.66 -21.55
C GLU A 14 -1.54 6.21 -21.24
N GLU A 15 -1.12 5.28 -22.10
CA GLU A 15 -1.39 3.84 -21.94
C GLU A 15 -0.74 3.19 -20.70
N ALA A 16 0.19 3.87 -20.01
CA ALA A 16 0.87 3.36 -18.82
C ALA A 16 0.43 4.05 -17.52
N ILE A 17 -0.28 5.18 -17.59
CA ILE A 17 -0.67 5.97 -16.41
C ILE A 17 -1.50 5.13 -15.45
N ASP A 18 -2.53 4.42 -15.95
CA ASP A 18 -3.46 3.64 -15.11
C ASP A 18 -2.75 2.53 -14.33
N ARG A 19 -1.78 1.86 -14.95
CA ARG A 19 -0.99 0.82 -14.27
C ARG A 19 -0.05 1.41 -13.23
N GLU A 20 0.57 2.55 -13.53
CA GLU A 20 1.50 3.20 -12.61
C GLU A 20 0.78 3.82 -11.40
N VAL A 21 -0.43 4.37 -11.55
CA VAL A 21 -1.20 4.82 -10.38
C VAL A 21 -1.57 3.67 -9.45
N LEU A 22 -1.88 2.47 -9.98
CA LEU A 22 -2.11 1.28 -9.16
C LEU A 22 -0.84 0.80 -8.47
N ARG A 23 0.31 0.82 -9.16
CA ARG A 23 1.60 0.47 -8.54
C ARG A 23 1.94 1.41 -7.40
N VAL A 24 1.68 2.71 -7.55
CA VAL A 24 1.85 3.69 -6.47
C VAL A 24 0.91 3.42 -5.31
N ALA A 25 -0.36 3.07 -5.58
CA ALA A 25 -1.33 2.69 -4.54
C ALA A 25 -0.86 1.45 -3.76
N ILE A 26 -0.42 0.39 -4.46
CA ILE A 26 0.13 -0.82 -3.84
C ILE A 26 1.32 -0.50 -2.93
N ILE A 27 2.22 0.38 -3.37
CA ILE A 27 3.38 0.81 -2.55
C ILE A 27 2.89 1.52 -1.27
N ALA A 28 1.88 2.39 -1.37
CA ALA A 28 1.33 3.10 -0.22
C ALA A 28 0.75 2.14 0.81
N GLU A 29 -0.01 1.14 0.38
CA GLU A 29 -0.59 0.12 1.27
C GLU A 29 0.50 -0.75 1.94
N LEU A 30 1.52 -1.18 1.18
CA LEU A 30 2.64 -1.93 1.74
C LEU A 30 3.44 -1.12 2.76
N ASP A 31 3.59 0.19 2.54
CA ASP A 31 4.20 1.08 3.50
C ASP A 31 3.36 1.24 4.78
N ALA A 32 2.02 1.30 4.64
CA ALA A 32 1.09 1.34 5.77
C ALA A 32 1.15 0.05 6.60
N VAL A 33 1.13 -1.12 5.95
CA VAL A 33 1.35 -2.43 6.60
C VAL A 33 2.62 -2.41 7.44
N ASN A 34 3.74 -2.03 6.82
CA ASN A 34 5.04 -2.03 7.50
C ASN A 34 5.07 -1.04 8.67
N LEU A 35 4.49 0.16 8.51
CA LEU A 35 4.36 1.15 9.57
C LEU A 35 3.57 0.59 10.76
N TYR A 36 2.37 0.07 10.52
CA TYR A 36 1.49 -0.38 11.60
C TYR A 36 2.07 -1.60 12.33
N GLU A 37 2.71 -2.53 11.63
CA GLU A 37 3.41 -3.64 12.26
C GLU A 37 4.59 -3.15 13.14
N GLN A 38 5.36 -2.14 12.69
CA GLN A 38 6.42 -1.53 13.51
C GLN A 38 5.86 -0.83 14.76
N LEU A 39 4.79 -0.03 14.63
CA LEU A 39 4.13 0.63 15.75
C LEU A 39 3.56 -0.38 16.76
N ALA A 40 3.01 -1.50 16.27
CA ALA A 40 2.55 -2.61 17.10
C ALA A 40 3.69 -3.22 17.92
N GLN A 41 4.89 -3.34 17.34
CA GLN A 41 6.08 -3.86 18.02
C GLN A 41 6.64 -2.88 19.06
N MET A 42 6.56 -1.56 18.82
CA MET A 42 7.09 -0.53 19.71
C MET A 42 6.25 -0.31 20.98
N THR A 43 4.95 -0.58 20.93
CA THR A 43 4.05 -0.35 22.05
C THR A 43 3.92 -1.58 22.98
N SER A 44 3.88 -1.31 24.29
CA SER A 44 3.54 -2.30 25.32
C SER A 44 2.04 -2.36 25.63
N ASN A 45 1.24 -1.42 25.11
CA ASN A 45 -0.20 -1.40 25.33
C ASN A 45 -0.90 -2.50 24.48
N PRO A 46 -1.58 -3.47 25.11
CA PRO A 46 -2.19 -4.59 24.40
C PRO A 46 -3.33 -4.19 23.45
N LEU A 47 -4.08 -3.13 23.78
CA LEU A 47 -5.15 -2.62 22.93
C LEU A 47 -4.57 -2.01 21.66
N LEU A 48 -3.54 -1.16 21.79
CA LEU A 48 -2.88 -0.54 20.62
C LEU A 48 -2.23 -1.60 19.72
N LYS A 49 -1.53 -2.57 20.31
CA LYS A 49 -0.92 -3.67 19.57
C LYS A 49 -1.95 -4.46 18.76
N LYS A 50 -3.10 -4.78 19.36
CA LYS A 50 -4.20 -5.46 18.67
C LYS A 50 -4.71 -4.63 17.49
N VAL A 51 -5.05 -3.36 17.73
CA VAL A 51 -5.61 -2.48 16.70
C VAL A 51 -4.62 -2.28 15.53
N PHE A 52 -3.34 -2.04 15.81
CA PHE A 52 -2.35 -1.89 14.74
C PHE A 52 -2.19 -3.16 13.89
N TYR A 53 -2.19 -4.35 14.49
CA TYR A 53 -2.13 -5.59 13.72
C TYR A 53 -3.42 -5.87 12.95
N ASP A 54 -4.58 -5.49 13.49
CA ASP A 54 -5.86 -5.63 12.78
C ASP A 54 -5.89 -4.69 11.55
N ILE A 55 -5.51 -3.42 11.69
CA ILE A 55 -5.41 -2.48 10.56
C ILE A 55 -4.37 -2.97 9.53
N ALA A 56 -3.18 -3.42 9.97
CA ALA A 56 -2.18 -3.96 9.06
C ALA A 56 -2.69 -5.18 8.25
N ARG A 57 -3.68 -5.92 8.75
CA ARG A 57 -4.33 -7.02 8.00
C ARG A 57 -5.36 -6.49 7.00
N GLU A 58 -6.07 -5.41 7.32
CA GLU A 58 -6.98 -4.73 6.40
C GLU A 58 -6.22 -4.17 5.20
N GLU A 59 -5.08 -3.50 5.41
CA GLU A 59 -4.28 -2.97 4.30
C GLU A 59 -3.74 -4.05 3.36
N LYS A 60 -3.47 -5.27 3.88
CA LYS A 60 -3.11 -6.42 3.02
C LYS A 60 -4.26 -6.84 2.09
N THR A 61 -5.51 -6.59 2.47
CA THR A 61 -6.68 -6.80 1.60
C THR A 61 -6.68 -5.76 0.48
N HIS A 62 -6.44 -4.48 0.81
CA HIS A 62 -6.32 -3.41 -0.20
C HIS A 62 -5.18 -3.67 -1.19
N VAL A 63 -4.01 -4.16 -0.73
CA VAL A 63 -2.93 -4.63 -1.61
C VAL A 63 -3.44 -5.67 -2.61
N GLY A 64 -4.20 -6.66 -2.13
CA GLY A 64 -4.76 -7.71 -2.98
C GLY A 64 -5.76 -7.18 -4.01
N GLU A 65 -6.63 -6.26 -3.63
CA GLU A 65 -7.60 -5.61 -4.53
C GLU A 65 -6.90 -4.83 -5.64
N PHE A 66 -5.89 -4.02 -5.31
CA PHE A 66 -5.12 -3.30 -6.31
C PHE A 66 -4.27 -4.21 -7.20
N GLN A 67 -3.70 -5.28 -6.64
CA GLN A 67 -2.96 -6.28 -7.42
C GLN A 67 -3.88 -7.01 -8.41
N ALA A 68 -5.08 -7.39 -7.99
CA ALA A 68 -6.05 -8.02 -8.88
C ALA A 68 -6.43 -7.09 -10.03
N LEU A 69 -6.68 -5.81 -9.76
CA LEU A 69 -6.98 -4.83 -10.79
C LEU A 69 -5.78 -4.58 -11.73
N LEU A 70 -4.56 -4.50 -11.19
CA LEU A 70 -3.35 -4.35 -11.99
C LEU A 70 -3.15 -5.53 -12.95
N LEU A 71 -3.39 -6.77 -12.49
CA LEU A 71 -3.34 -7.96 -13.34
C LEU A 71 -4.36 -7.94 -14.47
N GLU A 72 -5.55 -7.37 -14.26
CA GLU A 72 -6.56 -7.20 -15.31
C GLU A 72 -6.12 -6.18 -16.37
N LEU A 73 -5.36 -5.15 -15.98
CA LEU A 73 -4.85 -4.10 -16.89
C LEU A 73 -3.49 -4.43 -17.55
N ASP A 74 -2.79 -5.46 -17.08
CA ASP A 74 -1.53 -5.98 -17.65
C ASP A 74 -1.77 -7.05 -18.75
N LYS A 75 -3.03 -7.30 -19.13
CA LYS A 75 -3.42 -8.22 -20.22
C LYS A 75 -3.12 -7.68 -21.62
#